data_AF-A0A820R3X0-F1
#
_entry.id   AF-A0A820R3X0-F1
#
_cell.length_a   1.000
_cell.length_b   1.000
_cell.length_c   1.000
_cell.angle_alpha   90.00
_cell.angle_beta   90.00
_cell.angle_gamma   90.00
#
_symmetry.space_group_name_H-M   'P 1'
#
loop_
_entity.id
_entity.type
_entity.pdbx_description
1 polymer ?
#
loop_
_entity_poly.entity_id
_entity_poly.type
_entity_poly.pdbx_seq_one_letter_code
_entity_poly.pdbx_strand_id
1 'polypeptide(L)'
;MTSETFTTNFPSNRGYFTRYGSNLFDLTGTLGSEKTKQVLVDAYKVDLVMIPNLRRKQYISLPDMAAMNGTEWLEDVCRSAMN
;
A
#
# COMPACT_ATOMS: atom_id res chain seq x y z
N MET A 1 -3.77 7.37 40.84
CA MET A 1 -4.14 6.10 40.18
C MET A 1 -4.33 6.42 38.72
N THR A 2 -3.53 5.83 37.84
CA THR A 2 -3.70 5.92 36.39
C THR A 2 -4.72 4.87 35.95
N SER A 3 -5.68 5.26 35.10
CA SER A 3 -6.64 4.32 34.53
C SER A 3 -5.91 3.34 33.62
N GLU A 4 -5.93 2.05 33.96
CA GLU A 4 -5.44 0.99 33.09
C GLU A 4 -6.52 0.61 32.07
N THR A 5 -6.11 0.43 30.81
CA THR A 5 -7.02 -0.01 29.74
C THR A 5 -7.13 -1.53 29.75
N PHE A 6 -8.32 -2.06 30.05
CA PHE A 6 -8.57 -3.50 30.05
C PHE A 6 -9.03 -3.97 28.66
N THR A 7 -8.14 -4.66 27.93
CA THR A 7 -8.44 -5.18 26.59
C THR A 7 -9.01 -6.60 26.68
N THR A 8 -10.24 -6.79 26.21
CA THR A 8 -10.92 -8.10 26.25
C THR A 8 -10.78 -8.90 24.95
N ASN A 9 -10.48 -8.24 23.83
CA ASN A 9 -10.24 -8.88 22.54
C ASN A 9 -9.31 -8.04 21.67
N PHE A 10 -8.57 -8.72 20.79
CA PHE A 10 -7.67 -8.10 19.81
C PHE A 10 -7.53 -8.99 18.56
N PRO A 11 -8.56 -9.10 17.71
CA PRO A 11 -8.43 -9.84 16.47
C PRO A 11 -7.52 -9.08 15.50
N SER A 12 -6.45 -9.72 15.04
CA SER A 12 -5.66 -9.17 13.95
C SER A 12 -6.47 -9.18 12.64
N ASN A 13 -6.16 -8.26 11.73
CA ASN A 13 -6.77 -8.25 10.38
C ASN A 13 -6.68 -9.62 9.73
N ARG A 14 -5.51 -10.28 9.83
CA ARG A 14 -5.33 -11.64 9.33
C ARG A 14 -6.33 -12.61 9.96
N GLY A 15 -6.40 -12.65 11.29
CA GLY A 15 -7.29 -13.57 12.01
C GLY A 15 -8.78 -13.31 11.77
N TYR A 16 -9.15 -12.07 11.46
CA TYR A 16 -10.51 -11.71 11.06
C TYR A 16 -10.81 -12.17 9.63
N PHE A 17 -9.97 -11.81 8.65
CA PHE A 17 -10.22 -12.10 7.24
C PHE A 17 -10.08 -13.59 6.88
N THR A 18 -9.26 -14.37 7.60
CA THR A 18 -9.19 -15.83 7.36
C THR A 18 -10.51 -16.55 7.65
N ARG A 19 -11.43 -15.94 8.41
CA ARG A 19 -12.76 -16.51 8.70
C ARG A 19 -13.67 -16.57 7.49
N TYR A 20 -13.38 -15.80 6.45
CA TYR A 20 -14.16 -15.79 5.20
C TYR A 20 -13.83 -16.99 4.30
N GLY A 21 -12.78 -17.77 4.61
CA GLY A 21 -12.36 -18.92 3.82
C GLY A 21 -12.12 -18.52 2.36
N SER A 22 -12.74 -19.25 1.43
CA SER A 22 -12.64 -18.98 -0.01
C SER A 22 -13.49 -17.80 -0.51
N ASN A 23 -14.22 -17.11 0.38
CA ASN A 23 -15.08 -15.97 0.04
C ASN A 23 -14.42 -14.62 0.37
N LEU A 24 -13.11 -14.51 0.14
CA LEU A 24 -12.35 -13.28 0.30
C LEU A 24 -11.93 -12.75 -1.07
N PHE A 25 -12.35 -11.53 -1.40
CA PHE A 25 -12.05 -10.86 -2.66
C PHE A 25 -11.63 -9.43 -2.37
N ASP A 26 -10.70 -8.92 -3.17
CA ASP A 26 -10.25 -7.53 -3.08
C ASP A 26 -9.83 -7.01 -4.45
N LEU A 27 -9.85 -5.69 -4.61
CA LEU A 27 -9.43 -4.98 -5.81
C LEU A 27 -8.55 -3.81 -5.39
N THR A 28 -7.34 -3.76 -5.94
CA THR A 28 -6.42 -2.65 -5.72
C THR A 28 -5.77 -2.22 -7.01
N GLY A 29 -5.52 -0.91 -7.13
CA GLY A 29 -4.69 -0.35 -8.20
C GLY A 29 -3.20 -0.59 -7.98
N THR A 30 -2.79 -0.98 -6.76
CA THR A 30 -1.39 -1.14 -6.38
C THR A 30 -1.20 -2.31 -5.41
N LEU A 31 -0.71 -3.43 -5.93
CA LEU A 31 -0.28 -4.60 -5.15
C LEU A 31 1.22 -4.57 -4.78
N GLY A 32 1.95 -3.58 -5.32
CA GLY A 32 3.36 -3.36 -5.03
C GLY A 32 4.29 -4.38 -5.69
N SER A 33 5.43 -4.61 -5.03
CA SER A 33 6.49 -5.52 -5.50
C SER A 33 6.06 -6.98 -5.50
N GLU A 34 6.77 -7.84 -6.22
CA GLU A 34 6.49 -9.29 -6.23
C GLU A 34 6.59 -9.92 -4.83
N LYS A 35 7.51 -9.42 -4.00
CA LYS A 35 7.62 -9.84 -2.60
C LYS A 35 6.35 -9.50 -1.81
N THR A 36 5.79 -8.31 -2.03
CA THR A 36 4.55 -7.87 -1.39
C THR A 36 3.36 -8.75 -1.82
N LYS A 37 3.30 -9.09 -3.11
CA LYS A 37 2.29 -10.01 -3.66
C LYS A 37 2.38 -11.38 -3.02
N GLN A 38 3.57 -11.95 -2.91
CA GLN A 38 3.77 -13.27 -2.32
C GLN A 38 3.32 -13.32 -0.85
N VAL A 39 3.58 -12.26 -0.08
CA VAL A 39 3.10 -12.15 1.31
C VAL A 39 1.57 -12.24 1.38
N LEU A 40 0.84 -11.60 0.45
CA LEU A 40 -0.62 -11.65 0.42
C LEU A 40 -1.13 -13.05 0.05
N VAL A 41 -0.54 -13.66 -0.99
CA VAL A 41 -0.84 -15.04 -1.39
C VAL A 41 -0.63 -16.00 -0.23
N ASP A 42 0.48 -15.87 0.50
CA ASP A 42 0.80 -16.78 1.59
C ASP A 42 -0.06 -16.56 2.83
N ALA A 43 -0.36 -15.30 3.16
CA ALA A 43 -1.11 -14.94 4.37
C ALA A 43 -2.60 -15.26 4.26
N TYR A 44 -3.20 -15.07 3.08
CA TYR A 44 -4.64 -15.15 2.85
C TYR A 44 -5.07 -16.27 1.89
N LYS A 45 -4.13 -16.97 1.24
CA LYS A 45 -4.40 -18.06 0.29
C LYS A 45 -5.30 -17.62 -0.87
N VAL A 46 -5.00 -16.46 -1.42
CA VAL A 46 -5.71 -15.85 -2.55
C VAL A 46 -4.89 -15.95 -3.83
N ASP A 47 -5.60 -15.98 -4.96
CA ASP A 47 -5.00 -15.82 -6.29
C ASP A 47 -4.92 -14.34 -6.67
N LEU A 48 -3.99 -14.01 -7.56
CA LEU A 48 -3.81 -12.65 -8.06
C LEU A 48 -4.08 -12.59 -9.56
N VAL A 49 -4.87 -11.59 -9.98
CA VAL A 49 -5.20 -11.36 -11.38
C VAL A 49 -4.89 -9.91 -11.74
N MET A 50 -4.20 -9.71 -12.86
CA MET A 50 -3.96 -8.38 -13.43
C MET A 50 -5.09 -8.02 -14.39
N ILE A 51 -5.95 -7.09 -13.98
CA ILE A 51 -7.02 -6.58 -14.83
C ILE A 51 -6.41 -5.55 -15.82
N PRO A 52 -6.60 -5.70 -17.14
CA PRO A 52 -6.05 -4.76 -18.12
C PRO A 52 -6.74 -3.40 -18.03
N ASN A 53 -5.97 -2.34 -18.27
CA ASN A 53 -6.51 -0.98 -18.30
C ASN A 53 -7.40 -0.78 -19.53
N LEU A 54 -8.58 -0.17 -19.34
CA LEU A 54 -9.48 0.19 -20.44
C LEU A 54 -8.86 1.26 -21.36
N ARG A 55 -8.05 2.18 -20.80
CA ARG A 55 -7.44 3.30 -21.52
C ARG A 55 -5.93 3.32 -21.31
N ARG A 56 -5.21 3.88 -22.29
CA ARG A 56 -3.76 4.11 -22.15
C ARG A 56 -3.50 5.16 -21.07
N LYS A 57 -2.43 4.97 -20.30
CA LYS A 57 -1.95 5.95 -19.32
C LYS A 57 -1.57 7.25 -20.05
N GLN A 58 -2.05 8.37 -19.54
CA GLN A 58 -1.74 9.70 -20.08
C GLN A 58 -0.75 10.48 -19.21
N TYR A 59 -0.35 9.91 -18.07
CA TYR A 59 0.64 10.51 -17.18
C TYR A 59 2.06 10.08 -17.56
N ILE A 60 3.02 10.94 -17.28
CA ILE A 60 4.45 10.68 -17.42
C ILE A 60 5.02 10.55 -16.00
N SER A 61 5.80 9.49 -15.74
CA SER A 61 6.54 9.37 -14.49
C SER A 61 7.82 10.19 -14.61
N LEU A 62 8.00 11.16 -13.72
CA LEU A 62 9.25 11.91 -13.64
C LEU A 62 10.31 11.07 -12.91
N PRO A 63 11.61 11.35 -13.14
CA PRO A 63 12.70 10.73 -12.38
C PRO A 63 12.62 11.08 -10.89
N ASP A 64 13.12 10.18 -10.05
CA ASP A 64 13.26 10.43 -8.63
C ASP A 64 14.25 11.57 -8.37
N MET A 65 13.93 12.41 -7.38
CA MET A 65 14.76 13.53 -6.94
C MET A 65 15.30 13.22 -5.55
N ALA A 66 16.62 13.08 -5.44
CA ALA A 66 17.30 12.91 -4.17
C ALA A 66 17.85 14.25 -3.68
N ALA A 67 17.64 14.54 -2.40
CA ALA A 67 18.17 15.71 -1.72
C ALA A 67 18.93 15.27 -0.46
N MET A 68 19.94 16.03 -0.05
CA MET A 68 20.78 15.66 1.10
C MET A 68 20.05 15.88 2.42
N ASN A 69 19.09 16.79 2.47
CA ASN A 69 18.32 17.12 3.66
C ASN A 69 16.92 17.67 3.31
N GLY A 70 16.08 17.83 4.33
CA GLY A 70 14.69 18.29 4.16
C GLY A 70 14.58 19.73 3.63
N THR A 71 15.54 20.61 3.92
CA THR A 71 15.52 21.99 3.42
C THR A 71 15.78 22.02 1.92
N GLU A 72 16.83 21.34 1.46
CA GLU A 72 17.15 21.20 0.04
C GLU A 72 15.99 20.53 -0.73
N TRP A 73 15.37 19.49 -0.15
CA TRP A 73 14.21 18.85 -0.74
C TRP A 73 13.03 19.82 -0.95
N LEU A 74 12.73 20.67 0.05
CA LEU A 74 11.67 21.67 -0.07
C LEU A 74 12.00 22.73 -1.13
N GLU A 75 13.24 23.19 -1.20
CA GLU A 75 13.70 24.14 -2.22
C GLU A 75 13.56 23.56 -3.63
N ASP A 76 13.94 22.29 -3.82
CA ASP A 76 13.85 21.63 -5.11
C ASP A 76 12.38 21.37 -5.52
N VAL A 77 11.50 21.02 -4.58
CA VAL A 77 10.06 20.91 -4.82
C VAL A 77 9.50 22.27 -5.27
N CYS A 78 9.80 23.35 -4.56
CA CYS A 78 9.39 24.70 -4.94
C CYS A 78 9.90 25.08 -6.33
N ARG A 79 11.17 24.78 -6.64
CA ARG A 79 11.77 25.02 -7.96
C ARG A 79 11.06 24.23 -9.07
N SER A 80 10.65 23.00 -8.79
CA SER A 80 9.94 22.15 -9.76
C SER A 80 8.54 22.67 -10.12
N ALA A 81 7.88 23.38 -9.20
CA ALA A 81 6.51 23.88 -9.39
C ALA A 81 6.43 25.24 -10.10
N MET A 82 7.55 25.97 -10.18
CA MET A 82 7.62 27.30 -10.81
C MET A 82 7.97 27.25 -12.31
N ASN A 83 8.37 26.09 -12.83
CA ASN A 83 8.61 25.84 -14.25
C ASN A 83 7.41 25.13 -14.88
#